data_AF-A0A7W7CT85-F1
#
_entry.id   AF-A0A7W7CT85-F1
#
_cell.length_a   1.000
_cell.length_b   1.000
_cell.length_c   1.000
_cell.angle_alpha   90.00
_cell.angle_beta   90.00
_cell.angle_gamma   90.00
#
_symmetry.space_group_name_H-M   'P 1'
#
loop_
_entity.id
_entity.type
_entity.pdbx_description
1 polymer ?
#
loop_
_entity_poly.entity_id
_entity_poly.type
_entity_poly.pdbx_seq_one_letter_code
_entity_poly.pdbx_strand_id
1 'polypeptide(L)' 'MPQQMHLDVMVDDLAVATDAVLALGALPLRGDHVFADPAGHPFCLIPRPGWAAPVHPGVEPAGAPPPE' A
#
# COMPACT_ATOMS: atom_id res chain seq x y z
N MET A 1 7.38 -11.75 25.46
CA MET A 1 7.96 -11.30 24.18
C MET A 1 7.27 -9.99 23.79
N PRO A 2 7.96 -9.00 23.20
CA PRO A 2 7.29 -7.78 22.76
C PRO A 2 6.24 -8.14 21.70
N GLN A 3 5.07 -7.53 21.79
CA GLN A 3 4.00 -7.75 20.81
C GLN A 3 4.40 -7.01 19.53
N GLN A 4 4.71 -7.75 18.47
CA GLN A 4 4.97 -7.14 17.17
C GLN A 4 3.63 -6.82 16.51
N MET A 5 3.37 -5.54 16.27
CA MET A 5 2.24 -5.08 15.49
C MET A 5 2.72 -4.89 14.05
N HIS A 6 1.97 -5.47 13.13
CA HIS A 6 2.16 -5.28 11.70
C HIS A 6 0.93 -4.56 11.17
N LEU A 7 1.14 -3.51 10.38
CA LEU A 7 0.05 -2.73 9.78
C LEU A 7 -0.16 -3.16 8.33
N ASP A 8 -1.41 -3.44 7.97
CA ASP A 8 -1.81 -3.56 6.57
C ASP A 8 -2.35 -2.22 6.08
N VAL A 9 -1.69 -1.62 5.09
CA VAL A 9 -2.07 -0.36 4.48
C VAL A 9 -2.78 -0.64 3.15
N MET A 10 -4.06 -0.31 3.09
CA MET A 10 -4.88 -0.49 1.91
C MET A 10 -4.59 0.62 0.88
N VAL A 11 -4.34 0.23 -0.37
CA VAL A 11 -3.99 1.17 -1.45
C VAL A 11 -4.79 0.92 -2.72
N ASP A 12 -5.04 1.99 -3.47
CA ASP A 12 -5.76 1.90 -4.75
C ASP A 12 -4.93 1.22 -5.85
N ASP A 13 -3.61 1.43 -5.86
CA ASP A 13 -2.67 0.84 -6.81
C ASP A 13 -1.35 0.50 -6.09
N LEU A 14 -0.93 -0.77 -6.19
CA LEU A 14 0.25 -1.28 -5.50
C LEU A 14 1.56 -0.74 -6.07
N ALA A 15 1.64 -0.50 -7.39
CA ALA A 15 2.86 -0.01 -8.02
C ALA A 15 3.09 1.46 -7.64
N VAL A 16 2.06 2.29 -7.78
CA VAL A 16 2.09 3.71 -7.38
C VAL A 16 2.41 3.86 -5.90
N ALA A 17 1.76 3.06 -5.05
CA ALA A 17 2.01 3.11 -3.61
C ALA A 17 3.41 2.60 -3.23
N THR A 18 3.93 1.58 -3.94
CA THR A 18 5.31 1.11 -3.75
C THR A 18 6.31 2.21 -4.01
N ASP A 19 6.19 2.92 -5.13
CA ASP A 19 7.07 4.05 -5.45
C ASP A 19 6.95 5.17 -4.40
N ALA A 20 5.73 5.45 -3.93
CA ALA A 20 5.50 6.46 -2.90
C ALA A 20 6.16 6.11 -1.56
N VAL A 21 6.03 4.87 -1.06
CA VAL A 21 6.65 4.48 0.22
C VAL A 21 8.17 4.47 0.14
N LEU A 22 8.74 4.06 -1.00
CA LEU A 22 10.19 4.12 -1.22
C LEU A 22 10.69 5.56 -1.24
N ALA A 23 9.97 6.47 -1.90
CA ALA A 23 10.31 7.90 -1.90
C ALA A 23 10.23 8.53 -0.50
N LEU A 24 9.37 8.00 0.38
CA LEU A 24 9.25 8.39 1.78
C LEU A 24 10.31 7.74 2.70
N GLY A 25 11.19 6.88 2.17
CA GLY A 25 12.28 6.26 2.90
C GLY A 25 11.95 4.90 3.52
N ALA A 26 10.86 4.26 3.09
CA ALA A 26 10.59 2.88 3.49
C ALA A 26 11.64 1.92 2.91
N LEU A 27 11.97 0.87 3.66
CA LEU A 27 12.92 -0.17 3.26
C LEU A 27 12.18 -1.46 2.90
N PRO A 28 12.41 -2.04 1.72
CA PRO A 28 11.77 -3.32 1.35
C PRO A 28 12.27 -4.46 2.24
N LEU A 29 11.34 -5.29 2.70
CA LEU A 29 11.59 -6.50 3.48
C LEU A 29 11.35 -7.76 2.64
N ARG A 30 11.60 -8.93 3.23
CA ARG A 30 11.25 -10.21 2.58
C ARG A 30 9.73 -10.39 2.58
N GLY A 31 9.15 -10.50 1.39
CA GLY A 31 7.73 -10.70 1.18
C GLY A 31 7.25 -9.85 0.02
N ASP A 32 6.02 -10.05 -0.41
CA ASP A 32 5.41 -9.24 -1.46
C ASP A 32 4.84 -7.96 -0.87
N HIS A 33 5.29 -6.81 -1.37
CA HIS A 33 4.90 -5.47 -0.88
C HIS A 33 5.01 -5.28 0.65
N VAL A 34 6.03 -5.88 1.28
CA VAL A 34 6.34 -5.71 2.71
C VAL A 34 7.49 -4.73 2.89
N PHE A 35 7.33 -3.75 3.77
CA PHE A 35 8.31 -2.69 4.01
C PHE A 35 8.51 -2.42 5.50
N ALA A 36 9.61 -1.78 5.85
CA ALA A 36 9.84 -1.15 7.14
C ALA A 36 9.82 0.37 6.98
N ASP A 37 9.18 1.08 7.91
CA ASP A 37 9.32 2.53 8.00
C ASP A 37 10.77 2.91 8.40
N PRO A 38 11.15 4.21 8.35
CA PRO A 38 12.48 4.65 8.77
C PRO A 38 12.86 4.34 10.24
N ALA A 39 11.88 4.02 11.10
CA ALA A 39 12.10 3.60 12.48
C ALA A 39 12.21 2.06 12.63
N GLY A 40 12.00 1.30 11.55
CA GLY A 40 12.09 -0.15 11.51
C GLY A 40 10.78 -0.91 11.75
N HIS A 41 9.63 -0.23 11.77
CA HIS A 41 8.33 -0.90 11.99
C HIS A 41 7.81 -1.53 10.69
N PRO A 42 7.41 -2.81 10.71
CA PRO A 42 6.98 -3.51 9.50
C PRO A 42 5.52 -3.18 9.13
N PHE A 43 5.26 -3.02 7.83
CA PHE A 43 3.92 -2.87 7.27
C PHE A 43 3.85 -3.50 5.86
N CYS A 44 2.63 -3.86 5.42
CA CYS A 44 2.35 -4.33 4.06
C CYS A 44 1.49 -3.32 3.33
N LEU A 45 1.64 -3.27 2.01
CA LEU A 45 0.61 -2.71 1.13
C LEU A 45 -0.32 -3.84 0.69
N ILE A 46 -1.62 -3.61 0.80
CA ILE A 46 -2.65 -4.53 0.33
C ILE A 46 -3.54 -3.85 -0.71
N PRO A 47 -3.96 -4.57 -1.76
CA PRO A 47 -4.87 -4.00 -2.75
C PRO A 47 -6.21 -3.69 -2.08
N ARG A 48 -6.77 -2.52 -2.40
CA ARG A 48 -8.14 -2.19 -1.99
C ARG A 48 -9.11 -3.22 -2.58
N PRO A 49 -9.98 -3.84 -1.77
CA PRO A 49 -11.01 -4.71 -2.29
C PRO A 49 -12.07 -3.89 -3.04
N GLY A 50 -12.66 -4.48 -4.09
CA GLY A 50 -13.59 -3.77 -4.97
C GLY A 50 -14.85 -3.19 -4.30
N TRP A 51 -15.20 -3.65 -3.09
CA TRP A 51 -16.33 -3.14 -2.31
C TRP A 51 -16.00 -1.88 -1.47
N ALA A 52 -14.72 -1.60 -1.24
CA ALA A 52 -14.32 -0.44 -0.45
C ALA A 52 -14.26 0.81 -1.33
N ALA A 53 -14.64 1.97 -0.78
CA ALA A 53 -14.51 3.24 -1.49
C ALA A 53 -13.03 3.55 -1.80
N PRO A 54 -12.73 4.24 -2.92
CA PRO A 54 -11.35 4.65 -3.24
C PRO A 54 -10.71 5.48 -2.13
N VAL A 55 -9.41 5.27 -1.91
CA VAL A 55 -8.63 6.08 -0.94
C VAL A 55 -8.44 7.49 -1.47
N HIS A 56 -8.23 7.63 -2.78
CA HIS A 56 -8.12 8.91 -3.48
C HIS A 56 -9.33 9.13 -4.40
N PRO A 57 -10.47 9.63 -3.88
CA PRO A 57 -11.65 9.89 -4.69
C PRO A 57 -11.36 10.95 -5.76
N GLY A 58 -11.64 10.63 -7.03
CA GLY A 58 -11.45 11.52 -8.17
C GLY A 58 -10.13 11.35 -8.93
N VAL A 59 -9.25 10.45 -8.49
CA VAL A 59 -8.14 9.95 -9.31
C VAL A 59 -8.61 8.63 -9.92
N GLU A 60 -8.97 8.64 -11.19
CA GLU A 60 -9.31 7.41 -11.92
C GLU A 60 -8.10 6.47 -11.86
N PRO A 61 -8.26 5.21 -11.39
CA PRO A 61 -7.14 4.28 -11.38
C PRO A 61 -6.68 4.05 -12.81
N ALA A 62 -5.38 4.08 -13.03
CA ALA A 62 -4.78 3.84 -14.34
C ALA A 62 -5.14 2.41 -14.80
N GLY A 63 -6.22 2.28 -15.59
CA GLY A 63 -6.69 1.00 -16.12
C GLY A 63 -8.11 0.57 -15.72
N ALA A 64 -8.93 1.40 -15.07
CA ALA A 64 -10.36 1.08 -14.96
C ALA A 64 -11.00 1.02 -16.36
N PRO A 65 -11.76 -0.05 -16.69
CA PRO A 65 -12.58 -0.04 -17.89
C PRO A 65 -13.62 1.08 -17.78
N PRO A 66 -13.94 1.79 -18.88
CA PRO A 66 -14.99 2.80 -18.87
C PRO A 66 -16.31 2.18 -18.42
N PRO A 67 -17.16 2.91 -17.67
CA PRO A 67 -18.51 2.43 -17.40
C PRO A 67 -19.30 2.30 -18.71
N GLU A 68 -20.06 1.21 -18.85
CA GLU A 68 -21.00 0.98 -19.97
C GLU A 68 -22.10 2.05 -20.04
#